data_AF-A0A7S4IR60-F1
#
_entry.id   AF-A0A7S4IR60-F1
#
_cell.length_a   1.000
_cell.length_b   1.000
_cell.length_c   1.000
_cell.angle_alpha   90.00
_cell.angle_beta   90.00
_cell.angle_gamma   90.00
#
_symmetry.space_group_name_H-M   'P 1'
#
loop_
_entity.id
_entity.type
_entity.pdbx_description
1 polymer ?
#
loop_
_entity_poly.entity_id
_entity_poly.type
_entity_poly.pdbx_seq_one_letter_code
_entity_poly.pdbx_strand_id
1 'polypeptide(L)'
;SQHQFFVNCTNKNSLGAAPATVNDHAQHSVGGLLLTHVYSVCQVHTIRPKMNKLLQFFSKKEYRILILRNPWGVQKWKGAWSVGSAEWENISSEQREELQASLTDQGKFLICLDDFMQNFTHVSICRTINSQIQSQSTTQEFSFFGGWRKPYRSGGCKDNPTWNQNPQYQLILNKRGKLLVSLQQRESRLFGYHH
;
A
#
# COMPACT_ATOMS: atom_id res chain seq x y z
N SER A 1 2.40 -4.07 16.65
CA SER A 1 2.25 -3.09 15.56
C SER A 1 0.88 -3.27 14.92
N GLN A 2 -0.14 -2.50 15.32
CA GLN A 2 -1.44 -2.53 14.64
C GLN A 2 -1.42 -1.46 13.54
N HIS A 3 -1.17 -1.89 12.31
CA HIS A 3 -1.04 -1.01 11.15
C HIS A 3 -2.39 -0.33 10.87
N GLN A 4 -2.41 1.02 10.81
CA GLN A 4 -3.60 1.82 10.47
C GLN A 4 -4.03 1.66 9.00
N PHE A 5 -3.18 1.05 8.18
CA PHE A 5 -3.38 0.89 6.75
C PHE A 5 -3.04 -0.54 6.34
N PHE A 6 -3.94 -1.16 5.57
CA PHE A 6 -3.64 -2.36 4.81
C PHE A 6 -3.23 -1.94 3.41
N VAL A 7 -2.01 -2.31 3.01
CA VAL A 7 -1.46 -1.99 1.69
C VAL A 7 -1.26 -3.30 0.93
N ASN A 8 -2.00 -3.44 -0.17
CA ASN A 8 -1.91 -4.59 -1.06
C ASN A 8 -1.43 -4.16 -2.44
N CYS A 9 -0.77 -5.05 -3.17
CA CYS A 9 -0.24 -4.75 -4.49
C CYS A 9 -0.30 -5.96 -5.42
N THR A 10 -0.37 -5.70 -6.73
CA THR A 10 -0.39 -6.73 -7.78
C THR A 10 0.72 -6.52 -8.81
N ASN A 11 1.23 -7.63 -9.34
CA ASN A 11 2.34 -7.65 -10.29
C ASN A 11 1.91 -7.10 -11.67
N LYS A 12 2.80 -6.38 -12.37
CA LYS A 12 2.58 -5.82 -13.72
C LYS A 12 2.15 -6.87 -14.75
N ASN A 13 2.69 -8.07 -14.63
CA ASN A 13 2.46 -9.16 -15.58
C ASN A 13 1.11 -9.87 -15.39
N SER A 14 0.17 -9.25 -14.67
CA SER A 14 -1.15 -9.80 -14.33
C SER A 14 -2.29 -9.34 -15.26
N LEU A 15 -2.02 -8.47 -16.22
CA LEU A 15 -3.06 -7.93 -17.12
C LEU A 15 -3.61 -9.04 -18.04
N GLY A 16 -4.87 -9.42 -17.82
CA GLY A 16 -5.62 -10.35 -18.68
C GLY A 16 -5.62 -11.82 -18.27
N ALA A 17 -4.97 -12.18 -17.17
CA ALA A 17 -4.94 -13.56 -16.68
C ALA A 17 -5.84 -13.76 -15.44
N ALA A 18 -6.40 -14.97 -15.30
CA ALA A 18 -7.24 -15.33 -14.15
C ALA A 18 -6.45 -15.26 -12.83
N PRO A 19 -7.11 -15.00 -11.68
CA PRO A 19 -6.46 -15.06 -10.38
C PRO A 19 -5.80 -16.42 -10.19
N ALA A 20 -4.52 -16.42 -9.82
CA ALA A 20 -3.84 -17.68 -9.51
C ALA A 20 -4.57 -18.42 -8.38
N THR A 21 -4.72 -19.73 -8.50
CA THR A 21 -5.26 -20.59 -7.44
C THR A 21 -4.15 -21.28 -6.67
N VAL A 22 -4.49 -21.89 -5.53
CA VAL A 22 -3.56 -22.64 -4.68
C VAL A 22 -2.89 -23.83 -5.41
N ASN A 23 -3.40 -24.25 -6.57
CA ASN A 23 -2.80 -25.35 -7.33
C ASN A 23 -1.89 -24.89 -8.48
N ASP A 24 -1.87 -23.59 -8.83
CA ASP A 24 -1.12 -23.06 -9.99
C ASP A 24 0.33 -22.65 -9.65
N HIS A 25 0.78 -22.93 -8.43
CA HIS A 25 1.97 -22.38 -7.78
C HIS A 25 3.31 -22.58 -8.52
N ALA A 26 3.40 -23.52 -9.46
CA ALA A 26 4.67 -23.92 -10.05
C ALA A 26 5.00 -23.26 -11.40
N GLN A 27 4.03 -22.72 -12.14
CA GLN A 27 4.24 -22.51 -13.59
C GLN A 27 4.44 -21.06 -14.02
N HIS A 28 4.02 -20.07 -13.24
CA HIS A 28 4.06 -18.66 -13.68
C HIS A 28 4.58 -17.71 -12.59
N SER A 29 5.91 -17.63 -12.47
CA SER A 29 6.59 -16.59 -11.69
C SER A 29 7.72 -15.93 -12.48
N VAL A 30 7.92 -14.64 -12.28
CA VAL A 30 9.05 -13.87 -12.85
C VAL A 30 9.83 -13.27 -11.69
N GLY A 31 11.14 -13.54 -11.61
CA GLY A 31 11.97 -13.11 -10.47
C GLY A 31 11.51 -13.66 -9.11
N GLY A 32 10.71 -14.73 -9.09
CA GLY A 32 10.10 -15.29 -7.88
C GLY A 32 8.81 -14.61 -7.42
N LEU A 33 8.27 -13.66 -8.20
CA LEU A 33 6.95 -13.08 -7.99
C LEU A 33 5.91 -13.83 -8.85
N LEU A 34 4.88 -14.35 -8.21
CA LEU A 34 3.74 -14.99 -8.85
C LEU A 34 2.95 -13.98 -9.69
N LEU A 35 2.51 -14.44 -10.85
CA LEU A 35 1.58 -13.68 -11.69
C LEU A 35 0.18 -13.68 -11.07
N THR A 36 -0.61 -12.63 -11.37
CA THR A 36 -2.02 -12.50 -10.95
C THR A 36 -2.28 -12.72 -9.47
N HIS A 37 -1.30 -12.38 -8.63
CA HIS A 37 -1.34 -12.56 -7.19
C HIS A 37 -1.27 -11.24 -6.42
N VAL A 38 -1.89 -11.22 -5.24
CA VAL A 38 -1.90 -10.08 -4.33
C VAL A 38 -0.87 -10.28 -3.23
N TYR A 39 -0.02 -9.27 -3.05
CA TYR A 39 0.97 -9.21 -1.98
C TYR A 39 0.62 -8.10 -1.01
N SER A 40 0.97 -8.26 0.27
CA SER A 40 0.85 -7.17 1.25
C SER A 40 2.19 -6.47 1.46
N VAL A 41 2.19 -5.14 1.49
CA VAL A 41 3.35 -4.35 1.95
C VAL A 41 3.23 -4.22 3.47
N CYS A 42 4.17 -4.83 4.19
CA CYS A 42 4.14 -4.91 5.65
C CYS A 42 4.90 -3.74 6.29
N GLN A 43 6.10 -3.44 5.79
CA GLN A 43 7.01 -2.46 6.37
C GLN A 43 7.83 -1.77 5.28
N VAL A 44 8.35 -0.59 5.59
CA VAL A 44 9.29 0.16 4.77
C VAL A 44 10.45 0.59 5.65
N HIS A 45 11.67 0.24 5.25
CA HIS A 45 12.91 0.65 5.91
C HIS A 45 13.70 1.58 4.98
N THR A 46 14.41 2.53 5.59
CA THR A 46 15.42 3.32 4.90
C THR A 46 16.77 2.95 5.49
N ILE A 47 17.64 2.37 4.65
CA ILE A 47 18.97 1.91 5.07
C ILE A 47 20.05 2.70 4.33
N ARG A 48 21.23 2.73 4.91
CA ARG A 48 22.39 3.45 4.36
C ARG A 48 23.52 2.47 4.08
N PRO A 49 24.27 2.62 2.98
CA PRO A 49 25.42 1.79 2.73
C PRO A 49 26.50 1.99 3.82
N LYS A 50 27.20 0.93 4.16
CA LYS A 50 28.41 0.98 4.99
C LYS A 50 29.49 1.70 4.21
N MET A 51 29.92 2.85 4.72
CA MET A 51 31.06 3.61 4.18
C MET A 51 31.80 4.32 5.32
N ASN A 52 33.00 4.84 5.06
CA ASN A 52 33.76 5.56 6.08
C ASN A 52 33.06 6.88 6.46
N LYS A 53 33.35 7.40 7.68
CA LYS A 53 32.68 8.60 8.20
C LYS A 53 32.79 9.80 7.25
N LEU A 54 33.96 10.00 6.64
CA LEU A 54 34.20 11.10 5.70
C LEU A 54 33.28 11.02 4.49
N LEU A 55 33.14 9.86 3.86
CA LEU A 55 32.20 9.66 2.75
C LEU A 55 30.74 9.78 3.19
N GLN A 56 30.37 9.35 4.41
CA GLN A 56 29.01 9.55 4.93
C GLN A 56 28.64 11.04 5.06
N PHE A 57 29.61 11.90 5.38
CA PHE A 57 29.36 13.35 5.45
C PHE A 57 29.01 13.95 4.09
N PHE A 58 29.63 13.46 3.01
CA PHE A 58 29.42 13.98 1.65
C PHE A 58 28.36 13.22 0.84
N SER A 59 28.10 11.96 1.18
CA SER A 59 27.17 11.08 0.48
C SER A 59 25.91 10.84 1.30
N LYS A 60 24.77 11.28 0.77
CA LYS A 60 23.43 10.99 1.33
C LYS A 60 22.77 9.80 0.64
N LYS A 61 23.57 8.80 0.21
CA LYS A 61 23.01 7.61 -0.46
C LYS A 61 22.21 6.78 0.53
N GLU A 62 20.96 6.48 0.18
CA GLU A 62 20.05 5.66 0.98
C GLU A 62 19.30 4.68 0.07
N TYR A 63 18.99 3.50 0.59
CA TYR A 63 18.13 2.53 -0.07
C TYR A 63 16.79 2.47 0.67
N ARG A 64 15.69 2.58 -0.07
CA ARG A 64 14.34 2.34 0.44
C ARG A 64 13.98 0.88 0.18
N ILE A 65 13.84 0.10 1.25
CA ILE A 65 13.54 -1.34 1.19
C ILE A 65 12.13 -1.56 1.69
N LEU A 66 11.36 -2.35 0.94
CA LEU A 66 10.02 -2.76 1.32
C LEU A 66 10.06 -4.21 1.79
N ILE A 67 9.29 -4.50 2.83
CA ILE A 67 9.01 -5.85 3.29
C ILE A 67 7.65 -6.24 2.75
N LEU A 68 7.62 -7.16 1.82
CA LEU A 68 6.39 -7.71 1.25
C LEU A 68 6.11 -9.07 1.85
N ARG A 69 4.83 -9.46 1.86
CA ARG A 69 4.39 -10.80 2.25
C ARG A 69 3.58 -11.44 1.14
N ASN A 70 3.99 -12.64 0.73
CA ASN A 70 3.13 -13.55 0.01
C ASN A 70 2.17 -14.23 1.01
N PRO A 71 0.84 -14.04 0.90
CA PRO A 71 -0.12 -14.67 1.83
C PRO A 71 -0.09 -16.21 1.79
N TRP A 72 0.33 -16.82 0.68
CA TRP A 72 0.43 -18.28 0.54
C TRP A 72 1.72 -18.86 1.11
N GLY A 73 2.69 -18.02 1.51
CA GLY A 73 3.96 -18.48 2.04
C GLY A 73 4.90 -19.12 1.01
N VAL A 74 4.44 -19.36 -0.22
CA VAL A 74 5.20 -20.02 -1.30
C VAL A 74 5.94 -19.00 -2.16
N GLN A 75 7.18 -19.30 -2.54
CA GLN A 75 8.03 -18.46 -3.40
C GLN A 75 8.31 -17.05 -2.85
N LYS A 76 9.56 -16.60 -3.00
CA LYS A 76 10.04 -15.29 -2.54
C LYS A 76 10.78 -14.62 -3.68
N TRP A 77 10.90 -13.29 -3.59
CA TRP A 77 11.73 -12.50 -4.48
C TRP A 77 13.15 -13.08 -4.57
N LYS A 78 13.66 -13.19 -5.80
CA LYS A 78 14.99 -13.76 -6.11
C LYS A 78 16.00 -12.71 -6.62
N GLY A 79 15.61 -11.44 -6.69
CA GLY A 79 16.49 -10.35 -7.13
C GLY A 79 17.28 -9.71 -5.99
N ALA A 80 17.63 -8.43 -6.14
CA ALA A 80 18.35 -7.66 -5.12
C ALA A 80 17.64 -7.71 -3.77
N TRP A 81 18.41 -7.82 -2.68
CA TRP A 81 17.90 -7.98 -1.30
C TRP A 81 17.20 -9.31 -0.99
N SER A 82 17.18 -10.26 -1.92
CA SER A 82 16.83 -11.65 -1.61
C SER A 82 17.88 -12.32 -0.71
N VAL A 83 17.54 -13.48 -0.13
CA VAL A 83 18.47 -14.23 0.73
C VAL A 83 19.70 -14.63 -0.08
N GLY A 84 20.90 -14.25 0.40
CA GLY A 84 22.18 -14.55 -0.26
C GLY A 84 22.60 -13.58 -1.36
N SER A 85 21.84 -12.51 -1.58
CA SER A 85 22.19 -11.45 -2.54
C SER A 85 23.36 -10.58 -2.06
N ALA A 86 24.09 -9.95 -2.99
CA ALA A 86 25.32 -9.20 -2.68
C ALA A 86 25.05 -7.89 -1.92
N GLU A 87 23.83 -7.36 -1.97
CA GLU A 87 23.45 -6.10 -1.33
C GLU A 87 23.61 -6.14 0.19
N TRP A 88 23.45 -7.32 0.80
CA TRP A 88 23.63 -7.54 2.24
C TRP A 88 25.03 -7.24 2.75
N GLU A 89 26.05 -7.33 1.89
CA GLU A 89 27.45 -7.04 2.23
C GLU A 89 27.73 -5.53 2.27
N ASN A 90 26.83 -4.72 1.70
CA ASN A 90 26.98 -3.27 1.62
C ASN A 90 26.38 -2.52 2.81
N ILE A 91 25.91 -3.19 3.86
CA ILE A 91 25.27 -2.57 5.03
C ILE A 91 25.94 -2.96 6.35
N SER A 92 25.61 -2.27 7.43
CA SER A 92 26.12 -2.65 8.76
C SER A 92 25.47 -3.95 9.24
N SER A 93 26.14 -4.63 10.16
CA SER A 93 25.58 -5.82 10.83
C SER A 93 24.28 -5.51 11.57
N GLU A 94 24.19 -4.33 12.20
CA GLU A 94 22.99 -3.84 12.89
C GLU A 94 21.80 -3.69 11.93
N GLN A 95 21.98 -3.03 10.78
CA GLN A 95 20.93 -2.90 9.77
C GLN A 95 20.52 -4.26 9.19
N ARG A 96 21.49 -5.16 9.01
CA ARG A 96 21.24 -6.52 8.53
C ARG A 96 20.39 -7.30 9.52
N GLU A 97 20.73 -7.24 10.80
CA GLU A 97 19.98 -7.89 11.88
C GLU A 97 18.55 -7.34 11.99
N GLU A 98 18.37 -6.02 11.93
CA GLU A 98 17.05 -5.36 11.95
C GLU A 98 16.14 -5.84 10.80
N LEU A 99 16.69 -5.89 9.58
CA LEU A 99 15.97 -6.37 8.41
C LEU A 99 15.64 -7.85 8.51
N GLN A 100 16.58 -8.68 8.97
CA GLN A 100 16.39 -10.12 9.14
C GLN A 100 15.35 -10.44 10.21
N ALA A 101 15.33 -9.70 11.32
CA ALA A 101 14.33 -9.83 12.38
C ALA A 101 12.90 -9.57 11.85
N SER A 102 12.77 -8.74 10.82
CA SER A 102 11.48 -8.44 10.19
C SER A 102 10.98 -9.54 9.23
N LEU A 103 11.82 -10.52 8.88
CA LEU A 103 11.54 -11.61 7.94
C LEU A 103 11.18 -12.96 8.60
N THR A 104 10.91 -12.96 9.90
CA THR A 104 10.61 -14.18 10.68
C THR A 104 9.30 -14.86 10.28
N ASP A 105 8.32 -14.10 9.78
CA ASP A 105 7.03 -14.66 9.36
C ASP A 105 7.10 -15.35 7.99
N GLN A 106 6.33 -16.44 7.84
CA GLN A 106 6.21 -17.18 6.58
C GLN A 106 5.73 -16.28 5.43
N GLY A 107 6.38 -16.42 4.28
CA GLY A 107 6.07 -15.66 3.06
C GLY A 107 6.60 -14.23 3.02
N LYS A 108 7.28 -13.72 4.05
CA LYS A 108 7.94 -12.41 3.99
C LYS A 108 9.23 -12.43 3.17
N PHE A 109 9.44 -11.36 2.41
CA PHE A 109 10.66 -11.11 1.63
C PHE A 109 10.92 -9.61 1.47
N LEU A 110 12.17 -9.25 1.15
CA LEU A 110 12.57 -7.87 0.87
C LEU A 110 12.63 -7.62 -0.63
N ILE A 111 12.38 -6.38 -1.01
CA ILE A 111 12.58 -5.85 -2.36
C ILE A 111 12.94 -4.37 -2.24
N CYS A 112 13.81 -3.85 -3.11
CA CYS A 112 14.06 -2.41 -3.13
C CYS A 112 12.89 -1.66 -3.78
N LEU A 113 12.72 -0.38 -3.45
CA LEU A 113 11.64 0.43 -4.01
C LEU A 113 11.67 0.48 -5.54
N ASP A 114 12.86 0.54 -6.13
CA ASP A 114 12.99 0.62 -7.59
C ASP A 114 12.54 -0.68 -8.27
N ASP A 115 12.90 -1.84 -7.72
CA ASP A 115 12.42 -3.14 -8.19
C ASP A 115 10.92 -3.30 -7.94
N PHE A 116 10.39 -2.82 -6.81
CA PHE A 116 8.96 -2.79 -6.56
C PHE A 116 8.22 -1.97 -7.62
N MET A 117 8.70 -0.77 -7.92
CA MET A 117 8.11 0.11 -8.95
C MET A 117 8.21 -0.50 -10.36
N GLN A 118 9.22 -1.34 -10.62
CA GLN A 118 9.36 -2.05 -11.88
C GLN A 118 8.42 -3.26 -12.00
N ASN A 119 8.16 -3.97 -10.90
CA ASN A 119 7.45 -5.24 -10.90
C ASN A 119 5.97 -5.17 -10.49
N PHE A 120 5.51 -4.07 -9.87
CA PHE A 120 4.12 -3.92 -9.40
C PHE A 120 3.41 -2.76 -10.13
N THR A 121 2.12 -2.94 -10.44
CA THR A 121 1.30 -1.92 -11.16
C THR A 121 0.29 -1.24 -10.26
N HIS A 122 -0.36 -1.99 -9.37
CA HIS A 122 -1.46 -1.47 -8.57
C HIS A 122 -1.08 -1.55 -7.10
N VAL A 123 -1.40 -0.49 -6.37
CA VAL A 123 -1.29 -0.43 -4.92
C VAL A 123 -2.63 0.02 -4.37
N SER A 124 -3.26 -0.84 -3.57
CA SER A 124 -4.51 -0.58 -2.88
C SER A 124 -4.20 -0.30 -1.41
N ILE A 125 -4.54 0.90 -0.94
CA ILE A 125 -4.36 1.31 0.45
C ILE A 125 -5.74 1.44 1.09
N CYS A 126 -6.01 0.61 2.09
CA CYS A 126 -7.22 0.70 2.90
C CYS A 126 -6.86 1.21 4.29
N ARG A 127 -7.43 2.35 4.70
CA ARG A 127 -7.31 2.86 6.07
C ARG A 127 -8.35 2.19 6.94
N THR A 128 -7.93 1.50 7.99
CA THR A 128 -8.86 0.96 8.98
C THR A 128 -9.12 2.03 10.02
N ILE A 129 -10.37 2.47 10.09
CA ILE A 129 -10.86 3.34 11.15
C ILE A 129 -11.24 2.42 12.31
N ASN A 130 -10.33 2.23 13.25
CA ASN A 130 -10.62 1.52 14.50
C ASN A 130 -10.67 2.54 15.64
N SER A 131 -11.83 2.66 16.30
CA SER A 131 -12.05 3.57 17.42
C SER A 131 -11.11 3.31 18.60
N GLN A 132 -10.60 2.09 18.78
CA GLN A 132 -9.63 1.79 19.85
C GLN A 132 -8.21 2.33 19.54
N ILE A 133 -7.85 2.46 18.26
CA ILE A 133 -6.55 3.01 17.81
C ILE A 133 -6.55 4.56 17.84
N GLN A 134 -7.74 5.18 17.92
CA GLN A 134 -7.88 6.65 18.00
C GLN A 134 -7.20 7.25 19.24
N SER A 135 -7.02 6.48 20.32
CA SER A 135 -6.37 6.96 21.55
C SER A 135 -4.91 7.41 21.36
N GLN A 136 -4.24 6.98 20.28
CA GLN A 136 -2.85 7.35 19.95
C GLN A 136 -2.72 8.22 18.69
N SER A 137 -3.83 8.55 18.04
CA SER A 137 -3.84 9.31 16.77
C SER A 137 -4.18 10.78 17.01
N THR A 138 -3.35 11.69 16.48
CA THR A 138 -3.66 13.13 16.42
C THR A 138 -4.66 13.50 15.31
N THR A 139 -5.07 12.52 14.49
CA THR A 139 -6.03 12.75 13.41
C THR A 139 -7.46 12.77 13.96
N GLN A 140 -8.16 13.89 13.76
CA GLN A 140 -9.60 13.98 13.98
C GLN A 140 -10.35 13.45 12.76
N GLU A 141 -11.47 12.78 13.00
CA GLU A 141 -12.29 12.17 11.96
C GLU A 141 -13.74 12.62 12.07
N PHE A 142 -14.34 12.96 10.93
CA PHE A 142 -15.74 13.37 10.82
C PHE A 142 -16.37 12.63 9.66
N SER A 143 -17.54 12.04 9.89
CA SER A 143 -18.32 11.33 8.87
C SER A 143 -19.68 11.98 8.71
N PHE A 144 -20.07 12.23 7.46
CA PHE A 144 -21.37 12.80 7.10
C PHE A 144 -22.07 11.86 6.11
N PHE A 145 -23.33 11.54 6.40
CA PHE A 145 -24.14 10.70 5.54
C PHE A 145 -25.14 11.55 4.76
N GLY A 146 -25.28 11.25 3.47
CA GLY A 146 -26.15 11.97 2.55
C GLY A 146 -26.54 11.08 1.37
N GLY A 147 -27.21 11.67 0.38
CA GLY A 147 -27.56 10.95 -0.82
C GLY A 147 -28.07 11.88 -1.91
N TRP A 148 -27.80 11.49 -3.16
CA TRP A 148 -28.36 12.13 -4.35
C TRP A 148 -29.73 11.52 -4.64
N ARG A 149 -30.78 12.34 -4.61
CA ARG A 149 -32.16 11.91 -4.87
C ARG A 149 -32.75 12.78 -5.98
N LYS A 150 -33.79 12.28 -6.65
CA LYS A 150 -34.60 13.08 -7.60
C LYS A 150 -35.83 13.64 -6.88
N PRO A 151 -36.40 14.77 -7.33
CA PRO A 151 -35.89 15.63 -8.42
C PRO A 151 -34.79 16.60 -7.95
N TYR A 152 -34.63 16.79 -6.64
CA TYR A 152 -33.67 17.73 -6.04
C TYR A 152 -32.52 16.97 -5.37
N ARG A 153 -31.30 17.53 -5.43
CA ARG A 153 -30.05 16.96 -4.88
C ARG A 153 -29.33 15.95 -5.78
N SER A 154 -29.59 15.95 -7.08
CA SER A 154 -28.87 15.15 -8.08
C SER A 154 -28.40 16.02 -9.25
N GLY A 155 -27.61 17.05 -8.93
CA GLY A 155 -27.25 18.14 -9.83
C GLY A 155 -26.18 17.82 -10.89
N GLY A 156 -25.57 16.63 -10.85
CA GLY A 156 -24.46 16.26 -11.73
C GLY A 156 -23.12 16.90 -11.35
N CYS A 157 -22.12 16.79 -12.22
CA CYS A 157 -20.81 17.42 -12.03
C CYS A 157 -20.86 18.92 -12.32
N LYS A 158 -19.75 19.64 -12.09
CA LYS A 158 -19.60 21.08 -12.32
C LYS A 158 -20.04 21.57 -13.71
N ASP A 159 -20.05 20.69 -14.71
CA ASP A 159 -20.40 21.01 -16.09
C ASP A 159 -21.93 21.06 -16.31
N ASN A 160 -22.73 20.67 -15.30
CA ASN A 160 -24.20 20.73 -15.34
C ASN A 160 -24.70 22.00 -14.65
N PRO A 161 -25.65 22.77 -15.23
CA PRO A 161 -26.19 23.99 -14.60
C PRO A 161 -26.81 23.78 -13.21
N THR A 162 -27.25 22.56 -12.91
CA THR A 162 -27.86 22.17 -11.64
C THR A 162 -26.84 21.67 -10.60
N TRP A 163 -25.52 21.73 -10.86
CA TRP A 163 -24.48 21.20 -9.97
C TRP A 163 -24.58 21.74 -8.54
N ASN A 164 -25.03 22.99 -8.39
CA ASN A 164 -25.22 23.66 -7.11
C ASN A 164 -26.35 23.06 -6.26
N GLN A 165 -27.23 22.24 -6.86
CA GLN A 165 -28.29 21.53 -6.16
C GLN A 165 -27.77 20.31 -5.37
N ASN A 166 -26.56 19.82 -5.65
CA ASN A 166 -25.96 18.74 -4.88
C ASN A 166 -25.82 19.12 -3.39
N PRO A 167 -25.81 18.13 -2.46
CA PRO A 167 -25.52 18.41 -1.06
C PRO A 167 -24.17 19.13 -0.90
N GLN A 168 -24.17 20.24 -0.15
CA GLN A 168 -22.97 21.04 0.11
C GLN A 168 -22.56 20.90 1.58
N TYR A 169 -21.26 20.80 1.84
CA TYR A 169 -20.69 20.66 3.17
C TYR A 169 -19.58 21.68 3.35
N GLN A 170 -19.64 22.45 4.43
CA GLN A 170 -18.62 23.45 4.77
C GLN A 170 -17.55 22.83 5.67
N LEU A 171 -16.29 23.05 5.32
CA LEU A 171 -15.14 22.61 6.12
C LEU A 171 -14.48 23.83 6.76
N ILE A 172 -14.41 23.85 8.09
CA ILE A 172 -13.77 24.92 8.86
C ILE A 172 -12.51 24.35 9.51
N LEU A 173 -11.35 24.90 9.17
CA LEU A 173 -10.06 24.45 9.68
C LEU A 173 -9.51 25.47 10.68
N ASN A 174 -9.37 25.05 11.93
CA ASN A 174 -8.85 25.92 13.01
C ASN A 174 -7.32 25.96 13.06
N LYS A 175 -6.63 25.03 12.36
CA LYS A 175 -5.17 24.93 12.29
C LYS A 175 -4.74 24.46 10.91
N ARG A 176 -3.52 24.81 10.50
CA ARG A 176 -2.89 24.28 9.28
C ARG A 176 -2.56 22.80 9.48
N GLY A 177 -2.89 21.96 8.50
CA GLY A 177 -2.64 20.52 8.56
C GLY A 177 -2.90 19.83 7.23
N LYS A 178 -2.77 18.50 7.23
CA LYS A 178 -3.14 17.65 6.09
C LYS A 178 -4.56 17.12 6.32
N LEU A 179 -5.41 17.23 5.31
CA LEU A 179 -6.79 16.73 5.32
C LEU A 179 -6.92 15.63 4.27
N LEU A 180 -7.59 14.53 4.62
CA LEU A 180 -8.03 13.51 3.69
C LEU A 180 -9.55 13.58 3.60
N VAL A 181 -10.08 13.87 2.41
CA VAL A 181 -11.53 13.82 2.14
C VAL A 181 -11.80 12.60 1.28
N SER A 182 -12.73 11.76 1.74
CA SER A 182 -13.16 10.56 1.04
C SER A 182 -14.67 10.62 0.85
N LEU A 183 -15.13 10.48 -0.39
CA LEU A 183 -16.54 10.37 -0.74
C LEU A 183 -16.80 8.92 -1.16
N GLN A 184 -17.66 8.23 -0.43
CA GLN A 184 -17.99 6.82 -0.67
C GLN A 184 -19.47 6.68 -0.96
N GLN A 185 -19.80 5.90 -1.99
CA GLN A 185 -21.17 5.50 -2.27
C GLN A 185 -21.45 4.17 -1.57
N ARG A 186 -22.60 4.08 -0.89
CA ARG A 186 -23.06 2.80 -0.34
C ARG A 186 -23.32 1.83 -1.49
N GLU A 187 -22.77 0.63 -1.40
CA GLU A 187 -22.86 -0.37 -2.47
C GLU A 187 -24.31 -0.75 -2.76
N SER A 188 -24.76 -0.53 -4.01
CA SER A 188 -26.12 -0.81 -4.48
C SER A 188 -26.40 -2.31 -4.68
N ARG A 189 -25.35 -3.11 -4.93
CA ARG A 189 -25.45 -4.57 -5.15
C ARG A 189 -25.92 -5.33 -3.92
N LEU A 190 -25.72 -4.80 -2.72
CA LEU A 190 -26.25 -5.38 -1.48
C LEU A 190 -27.76 -5.19 -1.32
N PHE A 191 -28.40 -4.41 -2.20
CA PHE A 191 -29.83 -4.07 -2.14
C PHE A 191 -30.62 -4.48 -3.39
N GLY A 192 -30.07 -5.32 -4.26
CA GLY A 192 -30.80 -5.91 -5.39
C GLY A 192 -31.17 -4.94 -6.52
N TYR A 193 -30.62 -3.72 -6.54
CA TYR A 193 -30.85 -2.78 -7.64
C TYR A 193 -29.83 -3.05 -8.76
N HIS A 194 -30.31 -3.67 -9.84
CA HIS A 194 -29.61 -3.69 -11.12
C HIS A 194 -29.78 -2.31 -11.78
N HIS A 195 -28.67 -1.74 -12.25
CA HIS A 195 -28.66 -0.51 -13.04
C HIS A 195 -29.25 -0.74 -14.44
#